data_AF-E7QYJ3-F1
#
_entry.id   AF-E7QYJ3-F1
#
_cell.length_a   1.000
_cell.length_b   1.000
_cell.length_c   1.000
_cell.angle_alpha   90.00
_cell.angle_beta   90.00
_cell.angle_gamma   90.00
#
_symmetry.space_group_name_H-M   'P 1'
#
loop_
_entity.id
_entity.type
_entity.pdbx_description
1 polymer ?
#
loop_
_entity_poly.entity_id
_entity_poly.type
_entity_poly.pdbx_seq_one_letter_code
_entity_poly.pdbx_strand_id
1 'polypeptide(L)' 'MGEQCVGKTEAPFDECACVVCGDDIDIESWHPILADTDATGTFRLYPFCTTDCRDAWNSHRTNR' A
#
# COMPACT_ATOMS: atom_id res chain seq x y z
N MET A 1 -19.06 -14.07 1.06
CA MET A 1 -18.10 -13.37 1.90
C MET A 1 -16.99 -12.93 0.97
N GLY A 2 -16.72 -11.65 0.89
CA GLY A 2 -15.72 -11.08 -0.01
C GLY A 2 -15.29 -9.79 0.62
N GLU A 3 -14.32 -9.90 1.53
CA GLU A 3 -13.64 -8.76 2.11
C GLU A 3 -13.06 -7.92 0.98
N GLN A 4 -13.49 -6.67 0.95
CA GLN A 4 -12.98 -5.67 0.06
C GLN A 4 -12.15 -4.75 0.95
N CYS A 5 -10.88 -4.51 0.61
CA CYS A 5 -10.11 -3.44 1.22
C CYS A 5 -10.86 -2.13 0.94
N VAL A 6 -11.66 -1.67 1.90
CA VAL A 6 -12.52 -0.50 1.72
C VAL A 6 -11.64 0.74 1.72
N GLY A 7 -11.32 1.17 0.51
CA GLY A 7 -11.01 2.54 0.11
C GLY A 7 -11.69 2.80 -1.23
N LYS A 8 -13.03 2.76 -1.26
CA LYS A 8 -13.83 2.93 -2.48
C LYS A 8 -13.71 4.37 -2.98
N THR A 9 -13.18 4.58 -4.18
CA THR A 9 -13.84 5.26 -5.31
C THR A 9 -13.04 4.94 -6.59
N GLU A 10 -13.58 4.00 -7.38
CA GLU A 10 -13.39 3.83 -8.84
C GLU A 10 -12.03 3.49 -9.50
N ALA A 11 -11.10 2.81 -8.83
CA ALA A 11 -9.95 2.18 -9.50
C ALA A 11 -10.13 0.64 -9.67
N PRO A 12 -9.73 0.05 -10.83
CA PRO A 12 -9.85 -1.38 -11.08
C PRO A 12 -8.91 -2.18 -10.17
N PHE A 13 -9.51 -3.15 -9.47
CA PHE A 13 -9.01 -3.91 -8.34
C PHE A 13 -7.85 -4.90 -8.66
N ASP A 14 -6.70 -4.40 -9.10
CA ASP A 14 -5.42 -5.15 -9.18
C ASP A 14 -4.45 -4.74 -8.05
N GLU A 15 -4.95 -4.02 -7.02
CA GLU A 15 -4.16 -3.20 -6.09
C GLU A 15 -3.82 -3.84 -4.73
N CYS A 16 -4.00 -5.15 -4.55
CA CYS A 16 -3.61 -5.84 -3.31
C CYS A 16 -2.18 -6.39 -3.34
N ALA A 17 -1.29 -5.84 -4.16
CA ALA A 17 0.12 -6.23 -4.18
C ALA A 17 0.96 -5.28 -3.32
N CYS A 18 1.92 -5.86 -2.59
CA CYS A 18 2.93 -5.09 -1.88
C CYS A 18 3.73 -4.26 -2.87
N VAL A 19 3.79 -2.94 -2.65
CA VAL A 19 4.50 -2.02 -3.56
C VAL A 19 6.03 -2.22 -3.58
N VAL A 20 6.54 -3.05 -2.68
CA VAL A 20 7.98 -3.28 -2.48
C VAL A 20 8.43 -4.60 -3.09
N CYS A 21 7.76 -5.70 -2.75
CA CYS A 21 8.12 -7.04 -3.25
C CYS A 21 7.19 -7.56 -4.36
N GLY A 22 6.02 -6.96 -4.53
CA GLY A 22 5.01 -7.41 -5.50
C GLY A 22 4.18 -8.61 -5.04
N ASP A 23 4.43 -9.16 -3.85
CA ASP A 23 3.62 -10.25 -3.29
C ASP A 23 2.18 -9.80 -3.02
N ASP A 24 1.25 -10.74 -3.18
CA ASP A 24 -0.14 -10.54 -2.83
C ASP A 24 -0.30 -10.34 -1.32
N ILE A 25 -1.13 -9.37 -0.94
CA ILE A 25 -1.40 -9.02 0.45
C ILE A 25 -2.68 -9.73 0.86
N ASP A 26 -2.51 -10.61 1.84
CA ASP A 26 -3.60 -11.36 2.44
C ASP A 26 -4.61 -10.41 3.11
N ILE A 27 -5.79 -10.28 2.52
CA ILE A 27 -6.82 -9.33 2.98
C ILE A 27 -7.49 -9.75 4.29
N GLU A 28 -7.33 -11.01 4.70
CA GLU A 28 -7.85 -11.54 5.97
C GLU A 28 -6.97 -11.15 7.17
N SER A 29 -5.75 -10.69 6.91
CA SER A 29 -4.78 -10.27 7.91
C SER A 29 -4.60 -8.76 7.95
N TRP A 30 -4.24 -8.24 9.13
CA TRP A 30 -3.89 -6.82 9.23
C TRP A 30 -2.51 -6.56 8.62
N HIS A 31 -2.46 -5.66 7.65
CA HIS A 31 -1.24 -5.27 6.95
C HIS A 31 -0.97 -3.77 7.04
N PRO A 32 0.31 -3.36 7.11
CA PRO A 32 0.67 -1.95 7.12
C PRO A 32 0.31 -1.26 5.80
N ILE A 33 -0.26 -0.07 5.90
CA ILE A 33 -0.56 0.83 4.78
C ILE A 33 0.02 2.21 5.10
N LEU A 34 0.63 2.87 4.12
CA LEU A 34 1.04 4.27 4.22
C LEU A 34 0.19 5.15 3.30
N ALA A 35 -0.25 6.27 3.85
CA ALA A 35 -0.86 7.34 3.08
C ALA A 35 0.19 8.43 2.84
N ASP A 36 0.34 8.85 1.59
CA ASP A 36 1.23 9.94 1.20
C ASP A 36 0.51 10.85 0.21
N THR A 37 0.73 12.14 0.37
CA THR A 37 0.21 13.17 -0.54
C THR A 37 1.39 13.74 -1.31
N ASP A 38 1.39 13.51 -2.62
CA ASP A 38 2.45 14.02 -3.50
C ASP A 38 2.45 15.56 -3.57
N ALA A 39 3.53 16.15 -4.07
CA ALA A 39 3.67 17.59 -4.28
C ALA A 39 2.55 18.23 -5.14
N THR A 40 1.89 17.42 -5.97
CA THR A 40 0.71 17.81 -6.76
C THR A 40 -0.60 17.83 -5.96
N GLY A 41 -0.59 17.45 -4.69
CA GLY A 41 -1.78 17.26 -3.86
C GLY A 41 -2.49 15.93 -4.09
N THR A 42 -1.91 15.03 -4.89
CA THR A 42 -2.51 13.71 -5.16
C THR A 42 -2.31 12.79 -3.96
N PHE A 43 -3.41 12.39 -3.32
CA PHE A 43 -3.41 11.40 -2.24
C PHE A 43 -3.25 9.98 -2.79
N ARG A 44 -2.32 9.20 -2.24
CA ARG A 44 -2.07 7.81 -2.61
C ARG A 44 -1.88 6.93 -1.38
N LEU A 45 -2.42 5.72 -1.45
CA LEU A 45 -2.23 4.67 -0.47
C LEU A 45 -1.23 3.65 -1.00
N TYR A 46 -0.31 3.23 -0.14
CA TYR A 46 0.73 2.26 -0.45
C TYR A 46 0.59 1.07 0.52
N PRO A 47 0.09 -0.08 0.06
CA PRO A 47 -0.05 -1.26 0.89
C PRO A 47 1.27 -2.07 0.94
N PHE A 48 1.54 -2.72 2.09
CA PHE A 48 2.74 -3.51 2.33
C PHE A 48 2.39 -4.85 2.99
N CYS A 49 2.98 -5.95 2.53
CA CYS A 49 2.76 -7.26 3.14
C CYS A 49 3.35 -7.36 4.56
N THR A 50 4.42 -6.61 4.86
CA THR A 50 5.10 -6.64 6.15
C THR A 50 5.62 -5.26 6.56
N THR A 51 5.90 -5.10 7.86
CA THR A 51 6.56 -3.90 8.39
C THR A 51 7.95 -3.71 7.78
N ASP A 52 8.67 -4.80 7.50
CA ASP A 52 10.00 -4.74 6.87
C ASP A 52 9.96 -4.10 5.47
N CYS A 53 9.00 -4.52 4.64
CA CYS A 53 8.77 -3.89 3.34
C CYS A 53 8.46 -2.39 3.49
N ARG A 54 7.60 -2.03 4.43
CA ARG A 54 7.28 -0.62 4.71
C ARG A 54 8.53 0.19 5.10
N ASP A 55 9.37 -0.34 5.98
CA ASP A 55 10.58 0.34 6.46
C ASP A 55 11.65 0.46 5.37
N ALA A 56 11.83 -0.58 4.56
CA ALA A 56 12.70 -0.54 3.38
C ALA A 56 12.26 0.58 2.43
N TRP A 57 10.96 0.65 2.13
CA TRP A 57 10.41 1.68 1.27
C TRP A 57 10.62 3.11 1.82
N ASN A 58 10.36 3.32 3.11
CA ASN A 58 10.62 4.61 3.75
C ASN A 58 12.10 5.00 3.69
N SER A 59 13.00 4.05 3.93
CA SER A 59 14.45 4.28 3.89
C SER A 59 14.90 4.76 2.50
N HIS A 60 14.34 4.19 1.42
CA HIS A 60 14.60 4.65 0.06
C HIS A 60 14.07 6.05 -0.24
N ARG A 61 12.99 6.48 0.42
CA ARG A 61 12.42 7.84 0.22
C ARG A 61 13.13 8.91 1.04
N THR A 62 13.58 8.60 2.25
CA THR A 62 14.31 9.56 3.10
C THR A 62 15.73 9.83 2.60
N ASN A 63 16.33 8.90 1.86
CA ASN A 63 17.65 9.06 1.26
C ASN A 63 17.62 9.71 -0.14
N ARG A 64 16.63 10.56 -0.41
CA ARG A 64 16.41 11.24 -1.69
C ARG A 64 16.41 12.75 -1.49
#